data_AF-A0A8T5A714-F1
#
_entry.id   AF-A0A8T5A714-F1
#
_cell.length_a   1.000
_cell.length_b   1.000
_cell.length_c   1.000
_cell.angle_alpha   90.00
_cell.angle_beta   90.00
_cell.angle_gamma   90.00
#
_symmetry.space_group_name_H-M   'P 1'
#
loop_
_entity.id
_entity.type
_entity.pdbx_description
1 polymer ?
#
loop_
_entity_poly.entity_id
_entity_poly.type
_entity_poly.pdbx_seq_one_letter_code
_entity_poly.pdbx_strand_id
1 'polypeptide(L)'
;MSLRLGERGAEKFQRLKRLFVKVSPLAYKFDGETLRISVKPRKFVHLRFIYGSYQRKFVDSWKRGELKIGEIIINEQNVLIPFKRVVNLLEPLGSNRLGTLSASPRQFI
;
A
#
# COMPACT_ATOMS: atom_id res chain seq x y z
N MET A 1 -6.50 -5.32 3.82
CA MET A 1 -7.57 -4.35 4.10
C MET A 1 -8.50 -4.31 2.90
N SER A 2 -9.61 -5.07 2.94
CA SER A 2 -10.57 -5.16 1.83
C SER A 2 -11.63 -4.07 1.98
N LEU A 3 -11.81 -3.20 0.98
CA LEU A 3 -12.72 -2.04 1.02
C LEU A 3 -14.00 -2.31 0.22
N ARG A 4 -15.17 -2.41 0.87
CA ARG A 4 -16.45 -2.76 0.20
C ARG A 4 -17.00 -1.63 -0.67
N LEU A 5 -17.38 -1.96 -1.91
CA LEU A 5 -18.03 -1.10 -2.90
C LEU A 5 -19.53 -1.01 -2.59
N GLY A 6 -20.08 0.21 -2.55
CA GLY A 6 -21.48 0.47 -2.23
C GLY A 6 -22.47 -0.04 -3.29
N GLU A 7 -23.60 -0.56 -2.82
CA GLU A 7 -24.64 -1.22 -3.60
C GLU A 7 -25.43 -0.23 -4.47
N ARG A 8 -25.25 -0.24 -5.79
CA ARG A 8 -26.27 0.19 -6.77
C ARG A 8 -26.16 -0.61 -8.07
N GLY A 9 -27.27 -1.23 -8.48
CA GLY A 9 -27.50 -1.73 -9.83
C GLY A 9 -27.14 -3.20 -10.04
N ALA A 10 -28.05 -4.10 -9.68
CA ALA A 10 -27.99 -5.52 -10.03
C ALA A 10 -28.34 -5.72 -11.52
N GLU A 11 -27.42 -5.38 -12.43
CA GLU A 11 -27.52 -5.80 -13.82
C GLU A 11 -26.44 -6.84 -14.16
N LYS A 12 -26.92 -8.04 -14.48
CA LYS A 12 -26.25 -9.15 -15.19
C LYS A 12 -24.71 -9.21 -15.06
N PHE A 13 -24.22 -9.43 -13.84
CA PHE A 13 -22.81 -9.79 -13.63
C PHE A 13 -22.52 -11.11 -14.36
N GLN A 14 -21.82 -11.05 -15.49
CA GLN A 14 -21.13 -12.22 -16.01
C GLN A 14 -20.24 -12.76 -14.88
N ARG A 15 -20.55 -13.95 -14.36
CA ARG A 15 -19.76 -14.64 -13.32
C ARG A 15 -18.28 -14.54 -13.69
N LEU A 16 -17.55 -13.65 -13.02
CA LEU A 16 -16.16 -13.38 -13.32
C LEU A 16 -15.36 -14.63 -12.93
N LYS A 17 -14.72 -15.27 -13.91
CA LYS A 17 -13.91 -16.49 -13.69
C LYS A 17 -12.65 -16.24 -12.83
N ARG A 18 -12.33 -14.98 -12.50
CA ARG A 18 -11.21 -14.60 -11.64
C ARG A 18 -11.73 -13.78 -10.48
N LEU A 19 -11.60 -14.33 -9.28
CA LEU A 19 -11.99 -13.68 -8.04
C LEU A 19 -11.17 -12.43 -7.73
N PHE A 20 -9.99 -12.26 -8.34
CA PHE A 20 -9.11 -11.12 -8.13
C PHE A 20 -8.37 -10.76 -9.42
N VAL A 21 -8.22 -9.46 -9.69
CA VAL A 21 -7.45 -8.92 -10.80
C VAL A 21 -6.38 -8.00 -10.23
N LYS A 22 -5.11 -8.28 -10.56
CA LYS A 22 -4.01 -7.35 -10.33
C LYS A 22 -3.97 -6.34 -11.48
N VAL A 23 -4.01 -5.05 -11.14
CA VAL A 23 -3.97 -3.98 -12.14
C VAL A 23 -2.53 -3.56 -12.38
N SER A 24 -2.11 -3.55 -13.64
CA SER A 24 -0.79 -3.05 -14.03
C SER A 24 -0.62 -1.59 -13.61
N PRO A 25 0.55 -1.16 -13.08
CA PRO A 25 0.82 0.23 -12.71
C PRO A 25 0.57 1.25 -13.82
N LEU A 26 0.71 0.86 -15.09
CA LEU A 26 0.46 1.72 -16.24
C LEU A 26 -1.03 1.82 -16.61
N ALA A 27 -1.85 0.91 -16.09
CA ALA A 27 -3.27 0.80 -16.42
C ALA A 27 -4.17 1.53 -15.43
N TYR A 28 -3.62 2.17 -14.38
CA TYR A 28 -4.40 2.92 -13.42
C TYR A 28 -3.86 4.32 -13.12
N LYS A 29 -4.75 5.18 -12.63
CA LYS A 29 -4.41 6.45 -11.99
C LYS A 29 -5.24 6.57 -10.71
N PHE A 30 -4.58 6.80 -9.59
CA PHE A 30 -5.19 7.07 -8.30
C PHE A 30 -4.91 8.52 -7.90
N ASP A 31 -5.92 9.25 -7.43
CA ASP A 31 -5.80 10.66 -6.99
C ASP A 31 -6.11 10.87 -5.49
N GLY A 32 -6.40 9.78 -4.77
CA GLY A 32 -6.79 9.81 -3.37
C GLY A 32 -8.28 9.57 -3.15
N GLU A 33 -9.12 9.97 -4.10
CA GLU A 33 -10.59 9.85 -4.00
C GLU A 33 -11.16 8.93 -5.07
N THR A 34 -10.53 8.90 -6.24
CA THR A 34 -10.94 8.12 -7.39
C THR A 34 -9.78 7.26 -7.88
N LEU A 35 -10.09 5.99 -8.19
CA LEU A 35 -9.23 5.11 -8.96
C LEU A 35 -9.79 4.98 -10.38
N ARG A 36 -9.04 5.50 -11.34
CA ARG A 36 -9.32 5.34 -12.77
C ARG A 36 -8.55 4.14 -13.31
N ILE A 37 -9.24 3.19 -13.94
CA ILE A 37 -8.64 1.97 -14.51
C ILE A 37 -8.96 1.92 -16.00
N SER A 38 -7.94 1.72 -16.82
CA SER A 38 -8.09 1.47 -18.26
C SER A 38 -8.52 0.03 -18.48
N VAL A 39 -9.70 -0.18 -19.07
CA VAL A 39 -10.21 -1.52 -19.39
C VAL A 39 -10.02 -1.87 -20.87
N LYS A 40 -10.03 -0.85 -21.74
CA LYS A 40 -9.74 -0.92 -23.19
C LYS A 40 -9.14 0.43 -23.62
N PRO A 41 -8.49 0.52 -24.79
CA PRO A 41 -8.04 1.82 -25.30
C PRO A 41 -9.15 2.86 -25.26
N ARG A 42 -8.87 4.00 -24.61
CA ARG A 42 -9.80 5.13 -24.40
C ARG A 42 -11.08 4.80 -23.62
N LYS A 43 -11.18 3.62 -22.97
CA LYS A 43 -12.29 3.25 -22.09
C LYS A 43 -11.80 3.05 -20.66
N PHE A 44 -12.38 3.83 -19.76
CA PHE A 44 -11.97 3.87 -18.36
C PHE A 44 -13.15 3.59 -17.43
N VAL A 45 -12.87 2.84 -16.36
CA VAL A 45 -13.75 2.70 -15.21
C VAL A 45 -13.25 3.61 -14.11
N HIS A 46 -14.17 4.35 -13.47
CA HIS A 46 -13.86 5.23 -12.35
C HIS A 46 -14.51 4.67 -11.09
N LEU A 47 -13.68 4.35 -10.10
CA LEU A 47 -14.13 3.88 -8.80
C LEU A 47 -13.93 5.01 -7.80
N ARG A 48 -15.02 5.58 -7.29
CA ARG A 48 -14.97 6.60 -6.24
C ARG A 48 -14.95 5.92 -4.88
N PHE A 49 -13.97 6.26 -4.05
CA PHE A 49 -13.86 5.71 -2.70
C PHE A 49 -14.56 6.60 -1.69
N ILE A 50 -15.28 5.94 -0.79
CA ILE A 50 -15.72 6.52 0.47
C ILE A 50 -14.84 5.88 1.54
N TYR A 51 -14.08 6.70 2.26
CA TYR A 51 -13.12 6.21 3.24
C TYR A 51 -13.29 6.91 4.58
N GLY A 52 -13.15 6.13 5.66
CA GLY A 52 -13.24 6.62 7.03
C GLY A 52 -11.98 7.38 7.48
N SER A 53 -12.00 7.82 8.73
CA SER A 53 -10.93 8.63 9.34
C SER A 53 -9.57 7.92 9.36
N TYR A 54 -9.55 6.60 9.55
CA TYR A 54 -8.32 5.82 9.54
C TYR A 54 -7.67 5.78 8.16
N GLN A 55 -8.44 5.42 7.13
CA GLN A 55 -7.97 5.32 5.76
C GLN A 55 -7.52 6.69 5.21
N ARG A 56 -8.20 7.76 5.62
CA ARG A 56 -7.84 9.13 5.25
C ARG A 56 -6.39 9.46 5.59
N LYS A 57 -5.88 9.00 6.75
CA LYS A 57 -4.47 9.22 7.15
C LYS A 57 -3.48 8.68 6.12
N PHE A 58 -3.75 7.52 5.53
CA PHE A 58 -2.88 6.93 4.51
C PHE A 58 -2.95 7.69 3.19
N VAL A 59 -4.16 8.09 2.77
CA VAL A 59 -4.34 8.90 1.57
C VAL A 59 -3.60 10.23 1.72
N ASP A 60 -3.70 10.87 2.88
CA ASP A 60 -3.04 12.15 3.15
C ASP A 60 -1.50 11.99 3.18
N SER A 61 -0.97 10.95 3.83
CA SER A 61 0.48 10.64 3.79
C SER A 61 0.97 10.34 2.37
N TRP A 62 0.17 9.65 1.56
CA TRP A 62 0.49 9.42 0.15
C TRP A 62 0.48 10.72 -0.67
N LYS A 63 -0.50 11.61 -0.45
CA LYS A 63 -0.55 12.94 -1.11
C LYS A 63 0.66 13.80 -0.74
N ARG A 64 1.21 13.67 0.47
CA ARG A 64 2.46 14.32 0.90
C ARG A 64 3.74 13.66 0.36
N GLY A 65 3.63 12.54 -0.36
CA GLY A 65 4.78 11.81 -0.92
C GLY A 65 5.53 10.91 0.07
N GLU A 66 5.01 10.73 1.29
CA GLU A 66 5.61 9.87 2.33
C GLU A 66 5.43 8.38 2.03
N LEU A 67 4.40 8.05 1.25
CA LEU A 67 4.02 6.70 0.87
C LEU A 67 3.99 6.57 -0.66
N LYS A 68 4.27 5.36 -1.15
CA LYS A 68 4.08 4.94 -2.54
C LYS A 68 2.97 3.90 -2.61
N ILE A 69 2.25 3.86 -3.72
CA ILE A 69 1.25 2.81 -3.96
C ILE A 69 1.97 1.54 -4.43
N GLY A 70 1.55 0.40 -3.90
CA GLY A 70 2.00 -0.91 -4.35
C GLY A 70 1.14 -1.48 -5.49
N GLU A 71 0.94 -2.79 -5.47
CA GLU A 71 0.08 -3.47 -6.43
C GLU A 71 -1.39 -3.27 -6.07
N ILE A 72 -2.19 -2.72 -6.99
CA ILE A 72 -3.64 -2.61 -6.80
C ILE A 72 -4.30 -3.92 -7.18
N ILE A 73 -5.13 -4.46 -6.27
CA ILE A 73 -5.89 -5.69 -6.46
C ILE A 73 -7.38 -5.36 -6.37
N ILE A 74 -8.15 -5.87 -7.32
CA ILE A 74 -9.60 -5.62 -7.41
C ILE A 74 -10.33 -6.95 -7.44
N ASN A 75 -11.39 -7.06 -6.65
CA ASN A 75 -12.39 -8.13 -6.76
C ASN A 75 -13.79 -7.53 -6.98
N GLU A 76 -14.80 -8.39 -7.07
CA GLU A 76 -16.19 -7.99 -7.33
C GLU A 76 -16.73 -6.98 -6.32
N GLN A 77 -16.25 -7.05 -5.07
CA GLN A 77 -16.79 -6.29 -3.96
C GLN A 77 -15.84 -5.21 -3.45
N ASN A 78 -14.55 -5.28 -3.76
CA ASN A 78 -13.52 -4.52 -3.07
C ASN A 78 -12.32 -4.17 -3.91
N VAL A 79 -11.69 -3.06 -3.53
CA VAL A 79 -10.35 -2.67 -4.00
C VAL A 79 -9.38 -2.69 -2.82
N LEU A 80 -8.23 -3.32 -3.03
CA LEU A 80 -7.10 -3.32 -2.11
C LEU A 80 -6.01 -2.42 -2.69
N ILE A 81 -5.69 -1.34 -1.98
CA ILE A 81 -4.60 -0.42 -2.31
C ILE A 81 -3.56 -0.48 -1.19
N PRO A 82 -2.46 -1.24 -1.35
CA PRO A 82 -1.39 -1.27 -0.38
C PRO A 82 -0.54 -0.01 -0.49
N PHE A 83 -0.25 0.62 0.64
CA PHE A 83 0.70 1.73 0.73
C PHE A 83 2.04 1.23 1.28
N LYS A 84 3.13 1.60 0.61
CA LYS A 84 4.51 1.26 0.98
C LYS A 84 5.22 2.52 1.45
N ARG A 85 5.87 2.47 2.62
CA ARG A 85 6.77 3.52 3.07
C ARG A 85 8.17 3.26 2.51
N VAL A 86 8.78 4.27 1.89
CA VAL A 86 10.19 4.19 1.51
C VAL A 86 11.01 4.54 2.76
N VAL A 87 11.80 3.59 3.23
CA VAL A 87 12.74 3.81 4.34
C VAL A 87 14.12 3.91 3.72
N ASN A 88 14.73 5.10 3.79
CA ASN A 88 16.14 5.24 3.48
C ASN A 88 16.91 4.69 4.67
N LEU A 89 17.44 3.47 4.56
CA LEU A 89 18.48 3.01 5.48
C LEU A 89 19.73 3.84 5.17
N LEU A 90 19.91 4.95 5.88
CA LEU A 90 21.24 5.51 6.06
C LEU A 90 22.00 4.50 6.90
N GLU A 91 22.95 3.80 6.26
CA GLU A 91 23.96 2.87 6.78
C GLU A 91 23.60 2.07 8.05
N PRO A 92 23.64 0.72 8.02
CA PRO A 92 23.66 -0.03 9.26
C PRO A 92 24.94 0.34 10.03
N LEU A 93 24.81 1.13 11.09
CA LEU A 93 25.87 1.31 12.08
C LEU A 93 26.11 -0.05 12.74
N GLY A 94 26.98 -0.85 12.14
CA GLY A 94 27.53 -2.07 12.72
C GLY A 94 28.29 -1.71 13.98
N SER A 95 27.59 -1.56 15.11
CA SER A 95 28.20 -1.39 16.42
C SER A 95 28.55 -2.76 17.00
N ASN A 96 29.50 -3.44 16.37
CA ASN A 96 30.33 -4.41 17.07
C ASN A 96 31.45 -3.63 17.78
N ARG A 97 31.09 -2.91 18.84
CA ARG A 97 32.09 -2.52 19.85
C ARG A 97 32.35 -3.74 20.70
N LEU A 98 33.37 -4.51 20.34
CA LEU A 98 34.09 -5.37 21.27
C LEU A 98 34.49 -4.48 22.45
N GLY A 99 33.79 -4.64 23.56
CA GLY A 99 34.26 -4.16 24.84
C GLY A 99 35.56 -4.90 25.13
N THR A 100 36.69 -4.24 24.90
CA THR A 100 37.93 -4.51 25.61
C THR A 100 37.63 -4.28 27.09
N LEU A 101 37.15 -5.32 27.76
CA LEU A 101 37.21 -5.42 29.21
C LEU A 101 38.70 -5.41 29.56
N SER A 102 39.21 -4.21 29.84
CA SER A 102 40.40 -4.00 30.64
C SER A 102 40.19 -4.73 31.96
N ALA A 103 40.74 -5.94 32.06
CA ALA A 103 40.86 -6.63 33.33
C ALA A 103 41.97 -5.93 34.12
N SER A 104 41.58 -5.06 35.06
CA SER A 104 42.49 -4.63 36.13
C SER A 104 42.84 -5.85 36.98
N PRO A 105 44.13 -6.16 37.21
CA PRO A 105 44.51 -7.25 38.10
C PRO A 105 44.21 -6.81 39.54
N ARG A 106 43.21 -7.44 40.18
CA ARG A 106 43.10 -7.39 41.64
C ARG A 106 44.28 -8.16 42.23
N GLN A 107 45.19 -7.44 42.86
CA GLN A 107 46.21 -8.00 43.74
C GLN A 107 45.51 -8.65 44.92
N PHE A 108 45.78 -9.93 45.15
CA PHE A 108 45.47 -10.63 46.39
C PHE A 108 46.59 -10.32 47.39
N ILE A 109 46.22 -9.83 48.56
CA ILE A 109 47.00 -9.93 49.80
C ILE A 109 46.14 -10.74 50.76
#